data_AF-A0A923TPA6-F1
#
_entry.id   AF-A0A923TPA6-F1
#
_cell.length_a   1.000
_cell.length_b   1.000
_cell.length_c   1.000
_cell.angle_alpha   90.00
_cell.angle_beta   90.00
_cell.angle_gamma   90.00
#
_symmetry.space_group_name_H-M   'P 1'
#
loop_
_entity.id
_entity.type
_entity.pdbx_description
1 polymer ?
#
loop_
_entity_poly.entity_id
_entity_poly.type
_entity_poly.pdbx_seq_one_letter_code
_entity_poly.pdbx_strand_id
1 'polypeptide(L)' 'LFTNIGCDLPSKRLIVVKSSQHFHAAYSKIAKHVVYGGAPGAVTLDLKTLPYTKIRRPKWPIDLDA' A
#
# COMPACT_ATOMS: atom_id res chain seq x y z
N LEU A 1 17.89 -1.21 5.21
CA LEU A 1 17.00 -0.32 6.00
C LEU A 1 16.77 -0.90 7.39
N PHE A 2 15.90 -1.91 7.56
CA PHE A 2 15.63 -2.50 8.89
C PHE A 2 16.86 -3.11 9.56
N THR A 3 17.68 -3.85 8.81
CA THR A 3 18.92 -4.44 9.34
C THR A 3 19.93 -3.39 9.80
N ASN A 4 19.98 -2.23 9.13
CA ASN A 4 20.88 -1.12 9.49
C ASN A 4 20.56 -0.52 10.86
N ILE A 5 19.34 -0.72 11.38
CA ILE A 5 18.93 -0.30 12.73
C ILE A 5 18.84 -1.48 13.70
N GLY A 6 19.49 -2.61 13.39
CA GLY A 6 19.51 -3.80 14.24
C GLY A 6 18.23 -4.65 14.20
N CYS A 7 17.29 -4.37 13.29
CA CYS A 7 16.11 -5.19 13.11
C CYS A 7 16.42 -6.36 12.17
N ASP A 8 16.75 -7.50 12.76
CA ASP A 8 16.94 -8.76 12.06
C ASP A 8 15.60 -9.25 11.49
N LEU A 9 15.51 -9.42 10.16
CA LEU A 9 14.27 -9.76 9.46
C LEU A 9 13.90 -11.25 9.55
N PRO A 10 14.82 -12.22 9.41
CA PRO A 10 14.54 -13.65 9.60
C PRO A 10 13.92 -14.00 10.97
N SER A 11 14.25 -13.27 12.04
CA SER A 11 13.63 -13.47 13.35
C SER A 11 12.21 -12.90 13.50
N LYS A 12 11.67 -12.19 12.50
CA LYS A 12 10.32 -11.62 12.56
C LYS A 12 9.28 -12.55 11.98
N ARG A 13 8.16 -12.69 12.71
CA ARG A 13 6.97 -13.40 12.23
C ARG A 13 6.24 -12.65 11.11
N LEU A 14 6.35 -11.32 11.08
CA LEU A 14 5.69 -10.46 10.11
C LEU A 14 6.57 -9.24 9.82
N ILE A 15 6.62 -8.85 8.55
CA ILE A 15 7.27 -7.62 8.07
C ILE A 15 6.19 -6.80 7.37
N VAL A 16 5.95 -5.58 7.86
CA VAL A 16 5.00 -4.64 7.25
C VAL A 16 5.78 -3.49 6.64
N VAL A 17 5.49 -3.19 5.38
CA VAL A 17 6.13 -2.12 4.62
C VAL A 17 5.06 -1.22 4.02
N LYS A 18 5.25 0.09 4.13
CA LYS A 18 4.37 1.08 3.50
C LYS A 18 4.77 1.24 2.03
N SER A 19 4.36 0.29 1.20
CA SER A 19 4.65 0.30 -0.23
C SER A 19 3.60 -0.51 -0.97
N SER A 20 3.16 -0.01 -2.12
CA SER A 20 2.31 -0.78 -3.01
C SER A 20 3.16 -1.83 -3.73
N GLN A 21 4.13 -1.45 -4.58
CA GLN A 21 4.80 -2.44 -5.46
C GLN A 21 6.30 -2.61 -5.22
N HIS A 22 7.05 -1.53 -4.97
CA HIS A 22 8.52 -1.57 -4.95
C HIS A 22 9.10 -2.51 -3.89
N PHE A 23 8.39 -2.74 -2.78
CA PHE A 23 8.86 -3.68 -1.76
C PHE A 23 9.02 -5.11 -2.29
N HIS A 24 8.20 -5.51 -3.26
CA HIS A 24 8.15 -6.90 -3.69
C HIS A 24 9.52 -7.40 -4.18
N ALA A 25 10.27 -6.59 -4.92
CA ALA A 25 11.57 -6.95 -5.47
C ALA A 25 12.60 -7.35 -4.40
N ALA A 26 12.54 -6.73 -3.21
CA ALA A 26 13.47 -7.00 -2.11
C ALA A 26 12.92 -8.06 -1.14
N TYR A 27 11.64 -7.96 -0.77
CA TYR A 27 11.08 -8.75 0.34
C TYR A 27 10.48 -10.09 -0.09
N SER A 28 10.06 -10.25 -1.35
CA SER A 28 9.57 -11.56 -1.85
C SER A 28 10.64 -12.65 -1.81
N LYS A 29 11.92 -12.27 -1.79
CA LYS A 29 13.06 -13.20 -1.72
C LYS A 29 13.31 -13.75 -0.32
N ILE A 30 12.78 -13.11 0.72
CA ILE A 30 12.99 -13.50 2.13
C ILE A 30 11.70 -13.92 2.83
N ALA A 31 10.54 -13.49 2.33
CA ALA A 31 9.25 -13.84 2.91
C ALA A 31 8.74 -15.17 2.32
N LYS A 32 8.16 -16.03 3.16
CA LYS A 32 7.49 -17.26 2.70
C LYS A 32 6.23 -16.96 1.88
N HIS A 33 5.51 -15.89 2.24
CA HIS A 33 4.30 -15.44 1.56
C HIS A 33 4.28 -13.90 1.53
N VAL A 34 3.74 -13.35 0.43
CA VAL A 34 3.49 -11.90 0.31
C VAL A 34 1.99 -11.67 0.28
N VAL A 35 1.52 -10.78 1.16
CA VAL A 35 0.11 -10.39 1.25
C VAL A 35 0.01 -8.90 0.98
N TYR A 36 -0.80 -8.54 -0.02
CA TYR A 36 -1.13 -7.15 -0.31
C TYR A 36 -2.33 -6.75 0.54
N GLY A 37 -2.15 -5.73 1.38
CA GLY A 37 -3.20 -5.19 2.23
C GLY A 37 -3.69 -3.83 1.73
N GLY A 38 -5.00 -3.66 1.62
CA GLY A 38 -5.63 -2.35 1.55
C GLY A 38 -5.78 -1.76 2.95
N ALA A 39 -5.48 -0.47 3.12
CA ALA A 39 -5.70 0.24 4.37
C ALA A 39 -6.40 1.58 4.09
N PRO A 40 -7.23 2.10 5.03
CA PRO A 40 -7.74 3.45 4.94
C PRO A 40 -6.61 4.48 4.85
N GLY A 41 -6.85 5.57 4.13
CA GLY A 41 -5.92 6.70 4.07
C GLY A 41 -5.74 7.25 2.66
N ALA A 42 -4.82 8.19 2.51
CA ALA A 42 -4.64 8.97 1.28
C ALA A 42 -4.22 8.15 0.04
N VAL A 43 -3.72 6.93 0.22
CA VAL A 43 -3.26 6.03 -0.86
C VAL A 43 -4.15 4.79 -0.95
N THR A 44 -5.42 4.92 -0.58
CA THR A 44 -6.43 3.89 -0.79
C THR A 44 -6.69 3.64 -2.28
N LEU A 45 -7.06 2.42 -2.64
CA LEU A 45 -7.53 2.08 -3.98
C LEU A 45 -8.98 2.52 -4.21
N ASP A 46 -9.74 2.73 -3.12
CA ASP A 46 -11.11 3.23 -3.19
C ASP A 46 -11.15 4.76 -3.19
N LEU A 47 -11.04 5.33 -4.39
CA LEU A 47 -11.06 6.78 -4.59
C LEU A 47 -12.36 7.46 -4.14
N LYS A 48 -13.46 6.71 -3.99
CA LYS A 48 -14.74 7.27 -3.52
C LYS A 48 -14.69 7.64 -2.04
N THR A 49 -13.78 7.04 -1.27
CA THR A 49 -13.58 7.38 0.15
C THR A 49 -12.79 8.66 0.36
N LEU A 50 -12.16 9.21 -0.68
CA LEU A 50 -11.34 10.41 -0.58
C LEU A 50 -12.19 11.68 -0.70
N PRO A 51 -12.03 12.68 0.20
CA PRO A 51 -12.90 13.86 0.28
C PRO A 51 -12.52 14.94 -0.75
N TYR A 52 -12.59 14.61 -2.03
CA TYR A 52 -12.25 15.54 -3.11
C TYR A 52 -13.30 16.64 -3.27
N THR A 53 -12.93 17.88 -2.93
CA THR A 53 -13.79 19.08 -3.05
C THR A 53 -13.46 19.97 -4.24
N LYS A 54 -12.24 19.86 -4.80
CA LYS A 54 -11.72 20.75 -5.87
C LYS A 54 -11.54 20.07 -7.23
N ILE A 55 -11.89 18.80 -7.37
CA ILE A 55 -11.79 18.10 -8.66
C ILE A 55 -12.95 18.50 -9.57
N ARG A 56 -12.70 18.59 -10.88
CA ARG A 56 -13.78 18.72 -11.87
C ARG A 56 -14.56 17.40 -11.94
N ARG A 57 -15.88 17.48 -11.83
CA ARG A 57 -16.82 16.36 -11.95
C ARG A 57 -17.71 16.54 -13.20
N PRO A 58 -18.26 15.46 -13.79
CA PRO A 58 -18.06 14.06 -13.40
C PRO A 58 -16.63 13.57 -13.72
N LYS A 59 -16.10 12.67 -12.89
CA LYS A 59 -14.75 12.12 -13.04
C LYS A 59 -14.74 10.61 -12.85
N TRP A 60 -14.57 9.87 -13.94
CA TRP A 60 -14.23 8.45 -13.89
C TRP A 60 -12.89 8.24 -13.15
N PRO A 61 -12.73 7.21 -12.28
CA PRO A 61 -13.71 6.21 -11.86
C PRO A 61 -14.48 6.57 -10.57
N ILE A 62 -14.45 7.83 -10.14
CA ILE A 62 -15.11 8.28 -8.90
C ILE A 62 -16.62 8.39 -9.14
N ASP A 63 -17.02 9.07 -10.21
CA ASP A 63 -18.41 9.24 -10.63
C ASP A 63 -18.67 8.27 -11.81
N LEU A 64 -19.49 7.23 -11.60
CA LEU A 64 -19.73 6.17 -12.61
C LEU A 64 -20.91 6.47 -13.53
N ASP A 65 -21.83 7.37 -13.12
CA ASP A 65 -23.13 7.60 -13.75
C ASP A 65 -23.27 9.04 -14.29
N ALA A 66 -22.45 9.42 -15.27
CA ALA A 66 -22.58 10.69 -15.98
C ALA A 66 -23.29 10.52 -17.32
#